data_AF-A0A9W8JUA6-F1
#
_entry.id   AF-A0A9W8JUA6-F1
#
_cell.length_a   1.000
_cell.length_b   1.000
_cell.length_c   1.000
_cell.angle_alpha   90.00
_cell.angle_beta   90.00
_cell.angle_gamma   90.00
#
_symmetry.space_group_name_H-M   'P 1'
#
loop_
_entity.id
_entity.type
_entity.pdbx_description
1 polymer ?
#
loop_
_entity_poly.entity_id
_entity_poly.type
_entity_poly.pdbx_seq_one_letter_code
_entity_poly.pdbx_strand_id
1 'polypeptide(L)'
;MPPKSTVFGSWNAANVFLSVPDVSSAFDAAQDIVALIHASREPASSKGPSEKAATIDGKLVLRNISFRHPSRREALVLDGLNVEIHQGAYVAFVGPSGSGKSTM
;
A
#
# COMPACT_ATOMS: atom_id res chain seq x y z
N MET A 1 -53.05 23.00 -26.22
CA MET A 1 -51.71 22.53 -26.62
C MET A 1 -50.69 23.35 -25.84
N PRO A 2 -49.77 22.76 -25.05
CA PRO A 2 -48.81 23.55 -24.28
C PRO A 2 -47.86 24.33 -25.21
N PRO A 3 -47.43 25.55 -24.83
CA PRO A 3 -46.52 26.34 -25.66
C PRO A 3 -45.16 25.64 -25.77
N LYS A 4 -44.54 25.71 -26.96
CA LYS A 4 -43.28 25.02 -27.29
C LYS A 4 -42.13 25.40 -26.34
N SER A 5 -42.15 26.62 -25.78
CA SER A 5 -41.17 27.09 -24.79
C SER A 5 -41.27 26.36 -23.45
N THR A 6 -42.48 26.03 -22.99
CA THR A 6 -42.68 25.26 -21.75
C THR A 6 -42.20 23.82 -21.92
N VAL A 7 -42.50 23.19 -23.06
CA VAL A 7 -42.05 21.81 -23.36
C VAL A 7 -40.51 21.76 -23.45
N PHE A 8 -39.90 22.73 -24.13
CA PHE A 8 -38.45 22.84 -24.22
C PHE A 8 -37.81 23.08 -22.84
N GLY A 9 -38.38 23.97 -22.03
CA GLY A 9 -37.90 24.21 -20.66
C GLY A 9 -37.98 22.97 -19.78
N SER A 10 -39.11 22.25 -19.80
CA SER A 10 -39.31 21.02 -19.03
C SER A 10 -38.37 19.89 -19.48
N TRP A 11 -38.08 19.75 -20.78
CA TRP A 11 -37.17 18.73 -21.30
C TRP A 11 -35.72 18.96 -20.84
N ASN A 12 -35.23 20.21 -20.92
CA ASN A 12 -33.89 20.54 -20.45
C ASN A 12 -33.77 20.34 -18.94
N ALA A 13 -34.77 20.75 -18.17
CA ALA A 13 -34.80 20.51 -16.73
C ALA A 13 -34.75 19.02 -16.40
N ALA A 14 -35.53 18.19 -17.09
CA ALA A 14 -35.52 16.74 -16.90
C ALA A 14 -34.11 16.14 -17.15
N ASN A 15 -33.43 16.55 -18.22
CA ASN A 15 -32.07 16.06 -18.51
C ASN A 15 -31.06 16.43 -17.43
N VAL A 16 -31.17 17.62 -16.82
CA VAL A 16 -30.31 18.00 -15.69
C VAL A 16 -30.56 17.09 -14.49
N PHE A 17 -31.82 16.84 -14.14
CA PHE A 17 -32.16 15.96 -13.01
C PHE A 17 -31.72 14.52 -13.24
N LEU A 18 -31.76 14.01 -14.47
CA LEU A 18 -31.32 12.66 -14.79
C LEU A 18 -29.79 12.48 -14.64
N SER A 19 -29.01 13.56 -14.75
CA SER A 19 -27.54 13.50 -14.60
C SER A 19 -27.06 13.56 -13.14
N VAL A 20 -27.95 13.86 -12.19
CA VAL A 20 -27.59 14.03 -10.77
C VAL A 20 -26.94 12.77 -10.16
N PRO A 21 -27.45 11.54 -10.40
CA PRO A 21 -26.81 10.33 -9.86
C PRO A 21 -25.40 10.11 -10.41
N ASP A 22 -25.21 10.35 -11.71
CA ASP A 22 -23.91 10.19 -12.36
C ASP A 22 -22.89 11.19 -11.77
N VAL A 23 -23.31 12.45 -11.61
CA VAL A 23 -22.49 13.49 -10.97
C VAL A 23 -22.12 13.09 -9.53
N SER A 24 -23.06 12.57 -8.75
CA SER A 24 -22.79 12.07 -7.39
C SER A 24 -21.74 10.96 -7.39
N SER A 25 -21.91 9.94 -8.24
CA SER A 25 -20.96 8.82 -8.33
C SER A 25 -19.57 9.26 -8.78
N ALA A 26 -19.49 10.27 -9.65
CA ALA A 26 -18.22 10.85 -10.09
C ALA A 26 -17.50 11.57 -8.95
N PHE A 27 -18.23 12.27 -8.08
CA PHE A 27 -17.64 12.89 -6.89
C PHE A 27 -17.13 11.85 -5.88
N ASP A 28 -17.87 10.77 -5.64
CA ASP A 28 -17.43 9.69 -4.74
C ASP A 28 -16.12 9.05 -5.23
N ALA A 29 -16.05 8.70 -6.52
CA ALA A 29 -14.83 8.16 -7.12
C ALA A 29 -13.66 9.16 -7.09
N ALA A 30 -13.93 10.46 -7.28
CA ALA A 30 -12.90 11.49 -7.17
C ALA A 30 -12.37 11.61 -5.74
N GLN A 31 -13.22 11.47 -4.72
CA GLN A 31 -12.81 11.46 -3.31
C GLN A 31 -11.90 10.28 -3.00
N ASP A 32 -12.19 9.08 -3.51
CA ASP A 32 -11.33 7.91 -3.33
C ASP A 32 -9.93 8.12 -3.94
N ILE A 33 -9.85 8.74 -5.12
CA ILE A 33 -8.58 9.07 -5.77
C ILE A 33 -7.80 10.09 -4.93
N VAL A 34 -8.46 11.15 -4.47
CA VAL A 34 -7.86 12.19 -3.62
C VAL A 34 -7.37 11.59 -2.31
N ALA A 35 -8.16 10.70 -1.70
CA ALA A 35 -7.79 10.00 -0.48
C ALA A 35 -6.53 9.13 -0.68
N LEU A 36 -6.40 8.46 -1.83
CA LEU A 36 -5.22 7.66 -2.16
C LEU A 36 -3.98 8.54 -2.38
N ILE A 37 -4.11 9.69 -3.05
CA ILE A 37 -3.02 10.64 -3.25
C ILE A 37 -2.50 11.20 -1.92
N HIS A 38 -3.40 11.45 -0.97
CA HIS A 38 -3.06 11.98 0.35
C HIS A 38 -2.77 10.90 1.40
N ALA A 39 -2.96 9.62 1.08
CA ALA A 39 -2.62 8.53 1.99
C ALA A 39 -1.11 8.53 2.26
N SER A 40 -0.71 8.93 3.47
CA SER A 40 0.67 8.82 3.92
C SER A 40 1.08 7.35 3.93
N ARG A 41 2.07 6.98 3.10
CA ARG A 41 2.72 5.69 3.24
C ARG A 41 3.50 5.70 4.56
N GLU A 42 3.28 4.71 5.41
CA GLU A 42 4.30 4.28 6.39
C GLU A 42 5.66 4.26 5.66
N PRO A 43 6.72 4.82 6.24
CA PRO A 43 7.90 5.22 5.48
C PRO A 43 8.59 3.99 4.88
N ALA A 44 8.35 3.74 3.60
CA ALA A 44 9.35 3.11 2.76
C ALA A 44 10.45 4.16 2.55
N SER A 45 11.57 3.97 3.25
CA SER A 45 12.78 4.79 3.23
C SER A 45 12.73 6.03 4.13
N SER A 46 13.32 5.88 5.32
CA SER A 46 13.91 7.01 6.01
C SER A 46 14.90 7.69 5.06
N LYS A 47 14.57 8.90 4.58
CA LYS A 47 15.60 9.88 4.21
C LYS A 47 16.30 10.33 5.50
N GLY A 48 17.03 9.41 6.13
CA GLY A 48 18.10 9.77 7.06
C GLY A 48 19.27 10.34 6.24
N PRO A 49 20.18 11.10 6.87
CA PRO A 49 21.41 11.48 6.21
C PRO A 49 22.11 10.21 5.72
N SER A 50 22.33 10.12 4.41
CA SER A 50 23.22 9.10 3.85
C SER A 50 24.62 9.39 4.38
N GLU A 51 24.99 8.72 5.48
CA GLU A 51 26.37 8.69 5.91
C GLU A 51 27.18 8.09 4.76
N LYS A 52 28.20 8.83 4.31
CA LYS A 52 29.08 8.42 3.21
C LYS A 52 29.52 6.98 3.43
N ALA A 53 29.41 6.18 2.37
CA ALA A 53 29.70 4.76 2.34
C ALA A 53 31.00 4.42 3.08
N ALA A 54 30.85 3.96 4.33
CA ALA A 54 31.92 3.29 5.04
C ALA A 54 32.20 1.94 4.36
N THR A 55 33.44 1.49 4.41
CA THR A 55 33.79 0.14 3.95
C THR A 55 32.97 -0.89 4.73
N ILE A 56 32.13 -1.64 4.03
CA ILE A 56 31.25 -2.65 4.61
C ILE A 56 32.03 -3.97 4.71
N ASP A 57 32.23 -4.48 5.93
CA ASP A 57 32.95 -5.74 6.23
C ASP A 57 32.20 -6.99 5.72
N GLY A 58 30.95 -6.85 5.31
CA GLY A 58 30.15 -7.96 4.76
C GLY A 58 29.66 -8.98 5.78
N LYS A 59 29.87 -8.72 7.08
CA LYS A 59 29.27 -9.48 8.19
C LYS A 59 27.82 -9.02 8.41
N LEU A 60 26.88 -9.98 8.39
CA LEU A 60 25.45 -9.73 8.67
C LEU A 60 25.06 -10.43 9.98
N VAL A 61 24.45 -9.68 10.89
CA VAL A 61 23.96 -10.22 12.18
C VAL A 61 22.50 -9.82 12.38
N LEU A 62 21.63 -10.82 12.48
CA LEU A 62 20.23 -10.69 12.84
C LEU A 62 20.07 -11.16 14.28
N ARG A 63 19.50 -10.31 15.15
CA ARG A 63 19.29 -10.62 16.58
C ARG A 63 17.84 -10.48 16.96
N ASN A 64 17.27 -11.55 17.51
CA ASN A 64 15.91 -11.61 18.03
C ASN A 64 14.84 -11.05 17.05
N ILE A 65 14.99 -11.34 15.77
CA ILE A 65 14.10 -10.80 14.73
C ILE A 65 12.76 -11.52 14.81
N SER A 66 11.71 -10.72 15.01
CA SER A 66 10.33 -11.19 15.00
C SER A 66 9.53 -10.39 13.98
N PHE A 67 8.78 -11.07 13.11
CA PHE A 67 8.06 -10.43 12.02
C PHE A 67 6.68 -11.06 11.77
N ARG A 68 5.68 -10.19 11.57
CA ARG A 68 4.30 -10.52 11.20
C ARG A 68 3.91 -9.71 9.97
N HIS A 69 3.22 -10.34 9.01
CA HIS A 69 2.63 -9.56 7.92
C HIS A 69 1.45 -8.72 8.45
N PRO A 70 1.34 -7.43 8.07
CA PRO A 70 0.23 -6.57 8.51
C PRO A 70 -1.16 -7.12 8.16
N SER A 71 -1.27 -7.85 7.05
CA SER A 71 -2.49 -8.51 6.57
C SER A 71 -2.82 -9.80 7.33
N ARG A 72 -1.89 -10.38 8.10
CA ARG A 72 -2.09 -11.60 8.91
C ARG A 72 -1.46 -11.42 10.29
N ARG A 73 -2.14 -10.66 11.16
CA ARG A 73 -1.63 -10.30 12.50
C ARG A 73 -1.56 -11.47 13.49
N GLU A 74 -2.38 -12.49 13.30
CA GLU A 74 -2.48 -13.66 14.18
C GLU A 74 -1.20 -14.52 14.16
N ALA A 75 -0.55 -14.62 12.99
CA ALA A 75 0.56 -15.53 12.77
C ALA A 75 1.91 -14.80 12.76
N LEU A 76 2.86 -15.34 13.52
CA LEU A 76 4.25 -14.90 13.53
C LEU A 76 5.04 -15.69 12.48
N VAL A 77 5.65 -14.99 11.53
CA VAL A 77 6.38 -15.59 10.40
C VAL A 77 7.85 -15.80 10.75
N LEU A 78 8.43 -14.86 11.50
CA LEU A 78 9.73 -15.01 12.15
C LEU A 78 9.52 -14.80 13.65
N ASP A 79 10.02 -15.70 14.49
CA ASP A 79 9.88 -15.64 15.94
C ASP A 79 11.26 -15.74 16.60
N GLY A 80 11.76 -14.62 17.12
CA GLY A 80 13.02 -14.57 17.85
C GLY A 80 14.23 -15.08 17.07
N LEU A 81 14.29 -14.85 15.75
CA LEU A 81 15.34 -15.40 14.91
C LEU A 81 16.69 -14.73 15.16
N ASN A 82 17.73 -15.56 15.37
CA ASN A 82 19.12 -15.14 15.54
C ASN A 82 19.99 -15.81 14.47
N VAL A 83 20.64 -15.03 13.62
CA VAL A 83 21.50 -15.53 12.53
C VAL A 83 22.74 -14.66 12.42
N GLU A 84 23.91 -15.28 12.27
CA GLU A 84 25.18 -14.62 12.01
C GLU A 84 25.77 -15.18 10.71
N ILE A 85 26.00 -14.31 9.73
CA ILE A 85 26.55 -14.66 8.42
C ILE A 85 27.87 -13.92 8.27
N HIS A 86 28.94 -14.68 8.11
CA HIS A 86 30.28 -14.16 7.92
C HIS A 86 30.53 -13.78 6.46
N GLN A 87 31.49 -12.88 6.24
CA GLN A 87 31.90 -12.48 4.90
C GLN A 87 32.30 -13.70 4.06
N GLY A 88 31.79 -13.80 2.83
CA GLY A 88 32.08 -14.89 1.90
C GLY A 88 31.34 -16.20 2.17
N ALA A 89 30.47 -16.27 3.19
CA ALA A 89 29.66 -17.45 3.46
C ALA A 89 28.45 -17.56 2.52
N TYR A 90 28.12 -18.78 2.11
CA TYR A 90 26.85 -19.12 1.46
C TYR A 90 25.92 -19.76 2.48
N VAL A 91 24.70 -19.21 2.61
CA VAL A 91 23.68 -19.68 3.56
C VAL A 91 22.41 -20.03 2.79
N ALA A 92 21.82 -21.19 3.09
CA ALA A 92 20.56 -21.63 2.51
C ALA A 92 19.48 -21.72 3.59
N PHE A 93 18.33 -21.09 3.35
CA PHE A 93 17.16 -21.17 4.21
C PHE A 93 16.21 -22.28 3.71
N VAL A 94 16.08 -23.35 4.48
CA VAL A 94 15.23 -24.51 4.14
C VAL A 94 14.13 -24.70 5.19
N GLY A 95 12.98 -25.21 4.77
CA GLY A 95 11.84 -25.40 5.66
C GLY A 95 10.49 -25.52 4.92
N PRO A 96 9.43 -25.94 5.62
CA PRO A 96 8.10 -26.16 5.05
C PRO A 96 7.46 -24.86 4.51
N SER A 97 6.47 -24.96 3.62
CA SER A 97 5.77 -23.77 3.10
C SER A 97 5.22 -22.91 4.24
N GLY A 98 5.36 -21.58 4.14
CA GLY A 98 4.92 -20.64 5.17
C GLY A 98 5.89 -20.41 6.34
N SER A 99 7.04 -21.09 6.39
CA SER A 99 8.04 -20.93 7.47
C SER A 99 8.86 -19.63 7.46
N GLY A 100 8.47 -18.63 6.67
CA GLY A 100 9.17 -17.33 6.60
C GLY A 100 10.44 -17.28 5.74
N LYS A 101 10.75 -18.30 4.95
CA LYS A 101 11.95 -18.31 4.07
C LYS A 101 12.03 -17.12 3.12
N SER A 102 10.93 -16.78 2.44
CA SER A 102 10.86 -15.64 1.51
C SER A 102 10.75 -14.29 2.21
N THR A 103 10.61 -14.30 3.53
CA THR A 103 10.52 -13.11 4.38
C THR A 103 11.88 -12.73 4.96
N MET A 104 12.82 -13.68 5.01
CA MET A 104 14.23 -13.46 5.36
C MET A 104 15.00 -12.74 4.26
#